data_AF-A0A937KWY2-F1
#
_entry.id   AF-A0A937KWY2-F1
#
_cell.length_a   1.000
_cell.length_b   1.000
_cell.length_c   1.000
_cell.angle_alpha   90.00
_cell.angle_beta   90.00
_cell.angle_gamma   90.00
#
_symmetry.space_group_name_H-M   'P 1'
#
loop_
_entity.id
_entity.type
_entity.pdbx_description
1 polymer ?
#
loop_
_entity_poly.entity_id
_entity_poly.type
_entity_poly.pdbx_seq_one_letter_code
_entity_poly.pdbx_strand_id
1 'polypeptide(L)' 'MIRGGGARLNDKAIDDENASLSGADFIDRKAKISAGKKRHALIVLA' A
#
# COMPACT_ATOMS: atom_id res chain seq x y z
N MET A 1 -4.50 -6.41 -8.50
CA MET A 1 -5.94 -6.68 -8.33
C MET A 1 -6.37 -6.00 -7.05
N ILE A 2 -7.02 -4.83 -7.13
CA ILE A 2 -7.58 -4.12 -5.97
C ILE A 2 -9.04 -4.57 -5.71
N ARG A 3 -9.77 -5.02 -6.75
CA ARG A 3 -11.09 -5.70 -6.68
C ARG A 3 -11.19 -6.95 -5.77
N GLY A 4 -10.10 -7.40 -5.17
CA GLY A 4 -10.08 -8.55 -4.25
C GLY A 4 -10.03 -8.20 -2.76
N GLY A 5 -10.14 -6.91 -2.38
CA GLY A 5 -10.05 -6.45 -0.99
C GLY A 5 -8.71 -6.77 -0.31
N GLY A 6 -7.69 -7.09 -1.11
CA GLY A 6 -6.41 -7.60 -0.62
C GLY A 6 -5.33 -6.53 -0.51
N ALA A 7 -5.55 -5.32 -1.03
CA ALA A 7 -4.56 -4.27 -0.96
C ALA A 7 -4.48 -3.74 0.48
N ARG A 8 -3.27 -3.57 1.00
CA ARG A 8 -3.01 -2.92 2.29
C ARG A 8 -1.84 -1.96 2.15
N LEU A 9 -1.99 -0.76 2.68
CA LEU A 9 -0.93 0.24 2.80
C LEU A 9 -0.66 0.47 4.28
N ASN A 10 0.58 0.29 4.73
CA ASN A 10 0.99 0.44 6.13
C ASN A 10 0.04 -0.29 7.10
N ASP A 11 -0.31 -1.52 6.72
CA ASP A 11 -1.24 -2.40 7.44
C ASP A 11 -2.71 -1.94 7.49
N LYS A 12 -3.08 -0.80 6.87
CA LYS A 12 -4.47 -0.43 6.58
C LYS A 12 -4.95 -1.09 5.29
N ALA A 13 -6.14 -1.66 5.30
CA ALA A 13 -6.77 -2.15 4.08
C ALA A 13 -7.12 -0.97 3.14
N ILE A 14 -6.82 -1.16 1.86
CA ILE A 14 -7.25 -0.28 0.77
C ILE A 14 -8.21 -1.10 -0.09
N ASP A 15 -9.45 -0.64 -0.13
CA ASP A 15 -10.52 -1.12 -1.00
C ASP A 15 -10.74 -0.20 -2.21
N ASP A 16 -10.32 1.07 -2.11
CA ASP A 16 -10.40 2.04 -3.19
C ASP A 16 -9.32 1.82 -4.27
N GLU A 17 -9.77 1.67 -5.51
CA GLU A 17 -8.92 1.47 -6.69
C GLU A 17 -8.19 2.75 -7.12
N ASN A 18 -8.67 3.91 -6.67
CA ASN A 18 -8.07 5.22 -6.92
C ASN A 18 -7.21 5.70 -5.75
N ALA A 19 -6.98 4.86 -4.73
CA ALA A 19 -6.12 5.20 -3.63
C ALA A 19 -4.71 5.52 -4.14
N SER A 20 -4.35 6.81 -4.08
CA SER A 20 -3.05 7.30 -4.49
C SER A 20 -2.15 7.42 -3.26
N LEU A 21 -0.89 7.02 -3.41
CA LEU A 21 0.12 7.19 -2.38
C LEU A 21 0.50 8.66 -2.29
N SER A 22 0.24 9.26 -1.14
CA SER A 22 0.66 10.63 -0.85
C SER A 22 1.94 10.61 -0.01
N GLY A 23 2.67 11.73 0.02
CA GLY A 23 3.83 11.90 0.89
C GLY A 23 3.53 11.66 2.37
N ALA A 24 2.28 11.85 2.80
CA ALA A 24 1.83 11.62 4.17
C ALA A 24 1.77 10.12 4.54
N ASP A 25 1.69 9.23 3.54
CA ASP A 25 1.67 7.78 3.75
C ASP A 25 3.09 7.20 3.93
N PHE A 26 4.13 7.97 3.67
CA PHE A 26 5.52 7.53 3.85
C PHE A 26 5.95 7.77 5.30
N ILE A 27 5.94 6.71 6.10
CA ILE A 27 6.49 6.73 7.46
C ILE A 27 7.98 6.41 7.33
N ASP A 28 8.85 7.32 7.78
CA ASP A 28 10.30 7.14 7.69
C ASP A 28 10.80 6.89 6.24
N ARG A 29 10.21 7.63 5.28
CA ARG A 29 10.43 7.47 3.82
C ARG A 29 10.05 6.09 3.26
N LYS A 30 9.32 5.27 4.02
CA LYS A 30 8.93 3.92 3.63
C LYS A 30 7.41 3.81 3.61
N ALA A 31 6.89 3.16 2.58
CA ALA A 31 5.50 2.79 2.49
C ALA A 31 5.43 1.28 2.21
N LYS A 32 4.75 0.54 3.09
CA LYS A 32 4.57 -0.90 2.94
C LYS A 32 3.26 -1.16 2.23
N ILE A 33 3.33 -1.77 1.05
CA ILE A 33 2.16 -2.15 0.26
C ILE A 33 2.06 -3.66 0.23
N SER A 34 0.91 -4.21 0.54
CA SER A 34 0.61 -5.64 0.40
C SER A 34 -0.54 -5.79 -0.56
N ALA A 35 -0.37 -6.57 -1.62
CA ALA A 35 -1.43 -6.90 -2.56
C ALA A 35 -1.83 -8.37 -2.36
N GLY A 36 -2.76 -8.60 -1.45
CA GLY A 36 -3.26 -9.92 -1.05
C GLY A 36 -2.29 -10.65 -0.13
N LYS A 37 -2.36 -11.99 -0.14
CA LYS A 37 -1.66 -12.86 0.82
C LYS A 37 -0.21 -13.20 0.44
N LYS A 38 0.24 -12.87 -0.78
CA LYS A 38 1.54 -13.32 -1.32
C LYS A 38 2.43 -12.22 -1.86
N ARG A 39 1.89 -11.04 -2.15
CA ARG A 39 2.67 -9.95 -2.76
C ARG A 39 2.81 -8.82 -1.76
N HIS A 40 4.04 -8.58 -1.32
CA HIS A 40 4.40 -7.44 -0.49
C HIS A 40 5.45 -6.63 -1.26
N ALA A 41 5.28 -5.31 -1.28
CA ALA A 41 6.18 -4.35 -1.86
C ALA A 41 6.52 -3.31 -0.79
N LEU A 42 7.78 -2.91 -0.72
CA LEU A 42 8.21 -1.79 0.10
C LEU A 42 8.66 -0.69 -0.86
N ILE A 43 8.00 0.45 -0.79
CA ILE A 43 8.39 1.64 -1.54
C ILE A 43 9.22 2.50 -0.61
N VAL A 44 10.41 2.88 -1.07
CA VAL A 44 11.30 3.80 -0.35
C VAL A 44 11.47 5.05 -1.21
N LEU A 45 11.14 6.22 -0.65
CA LEU A 45 11.43 7.49 -1.30
C LEU A 45 12.92 7.81 -1.10
N ALA A 46 13.67 7.93 -2.19
CA ALA A 46 15.07 8.35 -2.20
C ALA A 46 15.19 9.87 -2.28
#